data_AF-A0A497V689-F1
#
_entry.id   AF-A0A497V689-F1
#
_cell.length_a   1.000
_cell.length_b   1.000
_cell.length_c   1.000
_cell.angle_alpha   90.00
_cell.angle_beta   90.00
_cell.angle_gamma   90.00
#
_symmetry.space_group_name_H-M   'P 1'
#
loop_
_entity.id
_entity.type
_entity.pdbx_description
1 polymer ?
#
loop_
_entity_poly.entity_id
_entity_poly.type
_entity_poly.pdbx_seq_one_letter_code
_entity_poly.pdbx_strand_id
1 'polypeptide(L)' 'MKACIKIISVLGLFVALASCKTPIVDNSHKSDMARNVEELQKRDQAEKDRVDVTSPQNNYGKPVSK' A
#
# COMPACT_ATOMS: atom_id res chain seq x y z
N MET A 1 -18.86 38.68 -23.53
CA MET A 1 -19.48 38.17 -22.28
C MET A 1 -19.36 36.65 -22.11
N LYS A 2 -19.90 35.80 -23.00
CA LYS A 2 -19.83 34.32 -22.85
C LYS A 2 -18.39 33.75 -22.79
N ALA A 3 -17.43 34.33 -23.52
CA ALA A 3 -16.03 33.90 -23.49
C ALA A 3 -15.33 34.20 -22.15
N CYS A 4 -15.62 35.36 -21.55
CA CYS A 4 -15.04 35.77 -20.27
C CYS A 4 -15.47 34.84 -19.12
N ILE A 5 -16.73 34.40 -19.13
CA ILE A 5 -17.27 33.44 -18.15
C ILE A 5 -16.55 32.10 -18.24
N LYS A 6 -16.26 31.62 -19.47
CA LYS A 6 -15.49 30.38 -19.67
C LYS A 6 -14.07 30.50 -19.13
N ILE A 7 -13.40 31.63 -19.35
CA ILE A 7 -12.04 31.87 -18.86
C ILE A 7 -11.99 31.87 -17.34
N ILE A 8 -12.93 32.56 -16.67
CA ILE A 8 -13.02 32.60 -15.20
C ILE A 8 -13.29 31.21 -14.63
N SER A 9 -14.18 30.43 -15.26
CA SER A 9 -14.48 29.07 -14.84
C SER A 9 -13.27 28.14 -14.94
N VAL A 10 -12.48 28.26 -16.01
CA VAL A 10 -11.28 27.44 -16.21
C VAL A 10 -10.19 27.83 -15.22
N LEU A 11 -9.95 29.14 -15.02
CA LEU A 11 -8.99 29.65 -14.04
C LEU A 11 -9.37 29.24 -12.61
N GLY A 12 -10.66 29.31 -12.25
CA GLY A 12 -11.15 28.88 -10.95
C GLY A 12 -10.91 27.39 -10.68
N LEU A 13 -11.09 26.54 -11.70
CA LEU A 13 -10.79 25.11 -11.60
C LEU A 13 -9.30 24.85 -11.36
N PHE A 14 -8.42 25.56 -12.07
CA PHE A 14 -6.97 25.43 -11.88
C PHE A 14 -6.51 25.90 -10.50
N VAL A 15 -7.09 26.98 -9.97
CA VAL A 15 -6.82 27.47 -8.61
C VAL A 15 -7.30 26.49 -7.55
N ALA A 16 -8.51 25.91 -7.72
CA ALA A 16 -9.02 24.89 -6.82
C ALA A 16 -8.13 23.63 -6.79
N LEU A 17 -7.70 23.16 -7.96
CA LEU A 17 -6.78 22.01 -8.06
C LEU A 17 -5.40 22.31 -7.47
N ALA A 18 -4.88 23.53 -7.64
CA ALA A 18 -3.63 23.95 -7.03
C ALA A 18 -3.74 24.05 -5.49
N SER A 19 -4.91 24.44 -4.98
CA SER A 19 -5.21 24.47 -3.54
C SER A 19 -5.53 23.09 -2.97
N CYS A 20 -5.89 22.12 -3.81
CA CYS A 20 -5.98 20.69 -3.46
C CYS A 20 -4.63 19.97 -3.53
N LYS A 21 -3.51 20.70 -3.44
CA LYS A 21 -2.26 20.10 -2.96
C LYS A 21 -2.48 19.68 -1.51
N THR A 22 -2.93 18.45 -1.32
CA THR A 22 -2.73 17.75 -0.05
C THR A 22 -1.24 17.89 0.27
N PRO A 23 -0.86 18.36 1.47
CA PRO A 23 0.53 18.24 1.86
C PRO A 23 0.91 16.78 1.63
N ILE A 24 2.09 16.55 1.03
CA ILE A 24 2.73 15.25 1.15
C ILE A 24 2.84 15.09 2.67
N VAL A 25 1.90 14.35 3.26
CA VAL A 25 1.99 13.96 4.65
C VAL A 25 3.28 13.17 4.65
N ASP A 26 4.33 13.80 5.17
CA ASP A 26 5.57 13.12 5.42
C ASP A 26 5.16 11.80 6.08
N ASN A 27 5.62 10.69 5.49
CA ASN A 27 5.34 9.35 5.98
C ASN A 27 5.75 9.15 7.46
N SER A 28 6.33 10.18 8.09
CA SER A 28 6.44 10.41 9.54
C SER A 28 5.17 10.03 10.34
N HIS A 29 3.96 10.24 9.80
CA HIS A 29 2.71 9.87 10.47
C HIS A 29 2.04 8.61 9.90
N LYS A 30 2.82 7.66 9.38
CA LYS A 30 2.28 6.32 9.12
C LYS A 30 1.87 5.74 10.47
N SER A 31 0.57 5.52 10.66
CA SER A 31 0.02 4.99 11.91
C SER A 31 0.81 3.75 12.34
N ASP A 32 1.06 3.59 13.64
CA ASP A 32 1.71 2.40 14.18
C ASP A 32 1.04 1.11 13.70
N MET A 33 -0.28 1.14 13.44
CA MET A 33 -1.00 0.02 12.85
C MET A 33 -0.57 -0.29 11.42
N ALA A 34 -0.36 0.72 10.57
CA ALA A 34 0.09 0.53 9.20
C ALA A 34 1.53 0.00 9.15
N ARG A 35 2.41 0.49 10.04
CA ARG A 35 3.77 -0.07 10.20
C ARG A 35 3.73 -1.53 10.66
N ASN A 36 2.88 -1.85 11.62
CA ASN A 36 2.74 -3.22 12.12
C ASN A 36 2.24 -4.19 11.05
N VAL A 37 1.30 -3.78 10.21
CA VAL A 37 0.82 -4.59 9.08
C VAL A 37 1.96 -4.88 8.10
N GLU A 38 2.77 -3.89 7.76
CA GLU A 38 3.91 -4.07 6.86
C GLU A 38 4.99 -4.99 7.45
N GLU A 39 5.27 -4.86 8.73
CA GLU A 39 6.20 -5.77 9.42
C GLU A 39 5.68 -7.21 9.47
N LEU A 40 4.38 -7.40 9.73
CA LEU A 40 3.76 -8.73 9.72
C LEU A 40 3.81 -9.37 8.34
N GLN A 41 3.48 -8.61 7.29
CA GLN A 41 3.57 -9.08 5.91
C GLN A 41 5.02 -9.45 5.52
N LYS A 42 5.99 -8.66 5.96
CA LYS A 42 7.42 -8.96 5.72
C LYS A 42 7.86 -10.24 6.42
N ARG A 43 7.39 -10.49 7.64
CA ARG A 43 7.70 -11.72 8.40
C ARG A 43 7.05 -12.94 7.76
N ASP A 44 5.78 -12.85 7.36
CA ASP A 44 5.06 -13.93 6.67
C ASP A 44 5.73 -14.29 5.34
N GLN A 45 6.15 -13.29 4.56
CA GLN A 45 6.90 -13.54 3.33
C GLN A 45 8.27 -14.17 3.61
N ALA A 46 9.01 -13.68 4.61
CA ALA A 46 10.29 -14.27 4.98
C ALA A 46 10.16 -15.70 5.54
N GLU A 47 9.04 -16.02 6.19
CA GLU A 47 8.72 -17.39 6.62
C GLU A 47 8.40 -18.28 5.41
N LYS A 48 7.58 -17.80 4.47
CA LYS A 48 7.31 -18.52 3.21
C LYS A 48 8.56 -18.74 2.37
N ASP A 49 9.48 -17.79 2.34
CA ASP A 49 10.74 -17.93 1.60
C ASP A 49 11.73 -18.89 2.30
N ARG A 50 11.59 -19.07 3.63
CA ARG A 50 12.42 -19.98 4.43
C ARG A 50 11.87 -21.40 4.49
N VAL A 51 10.56 -21.54 4.52
CA VAL A 51 9.90 -22.84 4.39
C VAL A 51 10.03 -23.23 2.93
N ASP A 52 10.93 -24.15 2.64
CA ASP A 52 11.06 -24.77 1.34
C ASP A 52 9.71 -25.42 0.96
N VAL A 53 8.82 -24.66 0.32
CA VAL A 53 7.47 -25.07 -0.10
C VAL A 53 7.56 -26.24 -1.08
N THR A 54 8.74 -26.47 -1.64
CA THR A 54 9.07 -27.56 -2.56
C THR A 54 9.69 -28.78 -1.89
N SER A 55 10.00 -28.76 -0.59
CA SER A 55 10.55 -29.95 0.06
C SER A 55 9.44 -30.99 0.28
N PRO A 56 9.48 -32.15 -0.41
CA PRO A 56 8.53 -33.24 -0.20
C PRO A 56 8.69 -33.91 1.18
N GLN A 57 9.58 -33.40 2.03
CA GLN A 57 9.82 -33.88 3.40
C GLN A 57 8.96 -33.19 4.46
N ASN A 58 8.09 -32.23 4.10
CA ASN A 58 7.12 -31.66 5.05
C ASN A 58 5.96 -32.64 5.33
N ASN A 59 6.26 -33.77 5.97
CA ASN A 59 5.24 -34.62 6.57
C ASN A 59 4.62 -33.86 7.76
N TYR A 60 3.56 -33.10 7.49
CA TYR A 60 2.60 -32.56 8.47
C TYR A 60 1.91 -33.71 9.24
N GLY A 61 2.66 -34.43 10.06
CA GLY A 61 2.16 -35.50 10.91
C GLY A 61 1.70 -36.78 10.19
N LYS A 62 2.01 -36.97 8.90
CA LYS A 62 1.73 -38.28 8.26
C LYS A 62 2.70 -39.34 8.81
N PRO A 63 2.20 -40.45 9.39
CA PRO A 63 3.06 -41.54 9.78
C PRO A 63 3.71 -42.13 8.52
N VAL A 64 5.02 -42.34 8.58
CA VAL A 64 5.76 -43.08 7.56
C VAL A 64 5.20 -44.49 7.53
N SER A 65 4.53 -44.87 6.45
CA SER A 65 4.10 -46.26 6.25
C SER A 65 5.33 -47.15 6.23
N LYS A 66 5.34 -48.19 7.05
CA LYS A 66 6.36 -49.24 7.04
C LYS A 66 6.34 -50.01 5.72
#